data_AF-A0A7S1BLZ8-F1
#
_entry.id   AF-A0A7S1BLZ8-F1
#
_cell.length_a   1.000
_cell.length_b   1.000
_cell.length_c   1.000
_cell.angle_alpha   90.00
_cell.angle_beta   90.00
_cell.angle_gamma   90.00
#
_symmetry.space_group_name_H-M   'P 1'
#
loop_
_entity.id
_entity.type
_entity.pdbx_description
1 polymer ?
#
loop_
_entity_poly.entity_id
_entity_poly.type
_entity_poly.pdbx_seq_one_letter_code
_entity_poly.pdbx_strand_id
1 'polypeptide(L)'
;MIKRSRNGSHCLNPYIIIPSLLVLLSGHVLFSSYQFYSFLSLGEYSPDLTAVELKINNVQTNIGFSACLLVKDDNDKLSEWIAYHFTTLPLRYLIVAVDPTSKTSPTEILRRWNTTDLMQIWEWDDNMFLKLPPKKVKTPLKLHEERQRSFYLQCIKEHKKRGRKWTVFVDSDEFVVFNYKRDGQPKIRDDNCKVKNYDSDVPVMKREDLPSHNIAMTVEELMYSKLHDNQEVLPWKAGCLSMPRLFFGAMESKPEEISAGVPNVGLNPNNFTTLRFRKHHRKGAFTFNRFGKNMIDVSKLKHVEQVPHPHLVAPKLCPRPPLPCYDESLLRVNHYLGSWESYSSRGGYVARTVTDFQLRASINEGEDDDIRPWLGTFVEKLETKRAYKLLEDAGVVTLHVELYQNRTEFSVKENVTNYMVGPMLGSN
;
A
#
# COMPACT_ATOMS: atom_id res chain seq x y z
N MET A 1 -9.68 65.00 -15.46
CA MET A 1 -9.66 64.93 -16.93
C MET A 1 -10.24 63.58 -17.34
N ILE A 2 -11.40 63.61 -18.00
CA ILE A 2 -12.09 62.56 -18.79
C ILE A 2 -12.58 61.27 -18.08
N LYS A 3 -13.87 61.34 -17.69
CA LYS A 3 -14.83 60.22 -17.64
C LYS A 3 -15.16 59.74 -19.06
N ARG A 4 -15.44 58.44 -19.26
CA ARG A 4 -16.41 57.96 -20.27
C ARG A 4 -17.12 56.68 -19.81
N SER A 5 -18.44 56.79 -19.75
CA SER A 5 -19.43 55.71 -19.67
C SER A 5 -19.73 55.15 -21.06
N ARG A 6 -20.20 53.90 -21.16
CA ARG A 6 -21.12 53.47 -22.22
C ARG A 6 -22.16 52.45 -21.72
N ASN A 7 -23.41 52.80 -22.02
CA ASN A 7 -24.68 52.06 -22.13
C ASN A 7 -24.55 50.59 -22.57
N GLY A 8 -25.40 49.63 -22.15
CA GLY A 8 -26.83 49.49 -22.51
C GLY A 8 -26.97 49.11 -24.00
N SER A 9 -27.61 48.04 -24.47
CA SER A 9 -28.91 47.45 -24.09
C SER A 9 -29.18 46.15 -24.88
N HIS A 10 -30.06 45.29 -24.33
CA HIS A 10 -31.02 44.34 -24.94
C HIS A 10 -30.71 43.57 -26.24
N CYS A 11 -30.81 42.23 -26.17
CA CYS A 11 -31.42 41.40 -27.21
C CYS A 11 -32.25 40.27 -26.58
N LEU A 12 -33.45 40.09 -27.12
CA LEU A 12 -34.54 39.20 -26.72
C LEU A 12 -34.32 37.76 -27.23
N ASN A 13 -34.81 36.80 -26.45
CA ASN A 13 -35.16 35.43 -26.85
C ASN A 13 -36.56 35.46 -27.50
N PRO A 14 -36.89 34.64 -28.52
CA PRO A 14 -37.70 33.46 -28.20
C PRO A 14 -37.57 32.20 -29.11
N TYR A 15 -37.83 31.06 -28.47
CA TYR A 15 -38.57 29.85 -28.91
C TYR A 15 -38.29 29.18 -30.27
N ILE A 16 -37.84 27.92 -30.19
CA ILE A 16 -38.17 26.87 -31.18
C ILE A 16 -38.79 25.68 -30.42
N ILE A 17 -40.06 25.43 -30.74
CA ILE A 17 -40.87 24.25 -30.40
C ILE A 17 -40.97 23.43 -31.68
N ILE A 18 -40.59 22.14 -31.72
CA ILE A 18 -41.31 21.06 -32.44
C ILE A 18 -40.83 19.66 -31.92
N PRO A 19 -41.47 18.50 -32.22
CA PRO A 19 -42.31 17.80 -31.26
C PRO A 19 -41.92 16.32 -31.05
N SER A 20 -42.64 15.71 -30.12
CA SER A 20 -42.75 14.28 -29.84
C SER A 20 -42.89 13.40 -31.10
N LEU A 21 -42.11 12.32 -31.18
CA LEU A 21 -42.42 11.17 -32.02
C LEU A 21 -42.51 9.91 -31.15
N LEU A 22 -43.75 9.46 -30.97
CA LEU A 22 -44.15 8.19 -30.39
C LEU A 22 -44.41 7.25 -31.56
N VAL A 23 -43.61 6.20 -31.72
CA VAL A 23 -43.90 5.09 -32.64
C VAL A 23 -43.78 3.79 -31.85
N LEU A 24 -44.94 3.32 -31.40
CA LEU A 24 -45.19 1.90 -31.16
C LEU A 24 -45.70 1.32 -32.47
N LEU A 25 -44.97 0.36 -33.05
CA LEU A 25 -45.57 -0.65 -33.93
C LEU A 25 -44.79 -1.96 -33.78
N SER A 26 -45.51 -2.93 -33.22
CA SER A 26 -45.28 -4.36 -33.17
C SER A 26 -45.00 -4.95 -34.56
N GLY A 27 -43.96 -5.79 -34.66
CA GLY A 27 -43.68 -6.60 -35.84
C GLY A 27 -43.07 -7.95 -35.44
N HIS A 28 -43.85 -9.01 -35.62
CA HIS A 28 -43.42 -10.40 -35.54
C HIS A 28 -42.24 -10.70 -36.47
N VAL A 29 -41.20 -11.35 -35.95
CA VAL A 29 -40.31 -12.20 -36.75
C VAL A 29 -40.04 -13.49 -35.98
N LEU A 30 -40.90 -14.47 -36.22
CA LEU A 30 -40.54 -15.89 -36.16
C LEU A 30 -39.82 -16.18 -37.47
N PHE A 31 -38.50 -16.35 -37.49
CA PHE A 31 -37.82 -17.13 -38.54
C PHE A 31 -36.39 -17.50 -38.14
N SER A 32 -36.11 -18.81 -38.26
CA SER A 32 -34.81 -19.44 -38.47
C SER A 32 -33.89 -19.70 -37.28
N SER A 33 -34.28 -20.70 -36.49
CA SER A 33 -33.38 -21.60 -35.78
C SER A 33 -32.72 -22.60 -36.76
N TYR A 34 -31.79 -22.19 -37.61
CA TYR A 34 -30.96 -23.11 -38.42
C TYR A 34 -29.78 -22.32 -39.00
N GLN A 35 -28.63 -22.27 -38.30
CA GLN A 35 -27.27 -21.98 -38.84
C GLN A 35 -26.17 -21.89 -37.74
N PHE A 36 -26.35 -22.48 -36.55
CA PHE A 36 -25.33 -22.47 -35.48
C PHE A 36 -24.72 -23.84 -35.15
N TYR A 37 -24.69 -24.75 -36.13
CA TYR A 37 -24.01 -26.06 -36.03
C TYR A 37 -23.21 -26.35 -37.30
N SER A 38 -22.07 -25.69 -37.48
CA SER A 38 -21.02 -26.11 -38.44
C SER A 38 -19.68 -25.43 -38.13
N PHE A 39 -19.27 -25.38 -36.86
CA PHE A 39 -17.93 -24.94 -36.47
C PHE A 39 -17.31 -25.77 -35.34
N LEU A 40 -17.71 -27.05 -35.23
CA LEU A 40 -17.07 -28.02 -34.35
C LEU A 40 -16.81 -29.31 -35.12
N SER A 41 -15.71 -29.34 -35.85
CA SER A 41 -14.96 -30.55 -36.16
C SER A 41 -13.77 -30.15 -37.02
N LEU A 42 -12.59 -30.10 -36.40
CA LEU A 42 -11.31 -30.65 -36.91
C LEU A 42 -10.15 -30.01 -36.13
N GLY A 43 -9.46 -30.83 -35.35
CA GLY A 43 -8.19 -30.45 -34.74
C GLY A 43 -7.98 -31.03 -33.35
N GLU A 44 -7.99 -32.36 -33.22
CA GLU A 44 -7.39 -33.05 -32.07
C GLU A 44 -5.89 -32.74 -32.04
N TYR A 45 -5.51 -31.78 -31.21
CA TYR A 45 -4.18 -31.70 -30.63
C TYR A 45 -4.36 -31.40 -29.15
N SER A 46 -4.58 -32.45 -28.38
CA SER A 46 -4.53 -32.40 -26.92
C SER A 46 -3.08 -32.70 -26.53
N PRO A 47 -2.24 -31.70 -26.25
CA PRO A 47 -1.03 -31.97 -25.50
C PRO A 47 -1.50 -32.50 -24.14
N ASP A 48 -0.88 -33.57 -23.70
CA ASP A 48 -1.12 -34.25 -22.43
C ASP A 48 -1.05 -33.28 -21.23
N LEU A 49 -2.17 -32.61 -20.96
CA LEU A 49 -2.37 -31.64 -19.87
C LEU A 49 -2.27 -32.32 -18.50
N THR A 50 -2.46 -33.64 -18.45
CA THR A 50 -2.46 -34.39 -17.19
C THR A 50 -1.04 -34.56 -16.61
N ALA A 51 -0.02 -34.67 -17.47
CA ALA A 51 1.38 -34.70 -17.03
C ALA A 51 1.92 -33.32 -16.58
N VAL A 52 1.34 -32.24 -17.09
CA VAL A 52 1.66 -30.85 -16.70
C VAL A 52 0.97 -30.49 -15.38
N GLU A 53 -0.29 -30.86 -15.17
CA GLU A 53 -1.00 -30.65 -13.89
C GLU A 53 -0.36 -31.41 -12.72
N LEU A 54 0.14 -32.64 -12.94
CA LEU A 54 0.78 -33.43 -11.87
C LEU A 54 2.17 -32.94 -11.47
N LYS A 55 2.92 -32.28 -12.37
CA LYS A 55 4.17 -31.59 -12.00
C LYS A 55 3.94 -30.22 -11.36
N ILE A 56 2.82 -29.57 -11.67
CA ILE A 56 2.42 -28.30 -11.04
C ILE A 56 2.04 -28.54 -9.57
N ASN A 57 1.30 -29.62 -9.26
CA ASN A 57 0.83 -29.88 -7.89
C ASN A 57 1.92 -30.14 -6.83
N ASN A 58 3.17 -30.42 -7.23
CA ASN A 58 4.30 -30.59 -6.29
C ASN A 58 5.38 -29.50 -6.37
N VAL A 59 5.28 -28.57 -7.34
CA VAL A 59 6.21 -27.42 -7.51
C VAL A 59 5.57 -26.10 -7.05
N GLN A 60 4.25 -26.09 -6.84
CA GLN A 60 3.48 -24.87 -6.55
C GLN A 60 3.58 -24.35 -5.11
N THR A 61 4.22 -25.07 -4.19
CA THR A 61 4.34 -24.63 -2.78
C THR A 61 5.39 -23.51 -2.57
N ASN A 62 6.02 -22.99 -3.61
CA ASN A 62 7.07 -21.96 -3.51
C ASN A 62 6.80 -20.66 -4.26
N ILE A 63 5.60 -20.49 -4.82
CA ILE A 63 5.22 -19.28 -5.58
C ILE A 63 4.53 -18.31 -4.62
N GLY A 64 4.82 -17.01 -4.73
CA GLY A 64 4.30 -15.97 -3.85
C GLY A 64 5.34 -15.27 -2.97
N PHE A 65 4.96 -14.09 -2.50
CA PHE A 65 5.83 -13.22 -1.73
C PHE A 65 5.87 -13.62 -0.26
N SER A 66 6.95 -13.19 0.39
CA SER A 66 7.14 -13.26 1.83
C SER A 66 7.27 -11.87 2.45
N ALA A 67 7.03 -11.75 3.75
CA ALA A 67 7.19 -10.50 4.48
C ALA A 67 7.74 -10.71 5.89
N CYS A 68 8.39 -9.67 6.41
CA CYS A 68 8.85 -9.56 7.79
C CYS A 68 8.20 -8.32 8.42
N LEU A 69 7.32 -8.53 9.40
CA LEU A 69 6.57 -7.45 10.03
C LEU A 69 6.82 -7.43 11.55
N LEU A 70 7.25 -6.29 12.10
CA LEU A 70 7.30 -6.08 13.55
C LEU A 70 6.11 -5.19 13.93
N VAL A 71 5.21 -5.70 14.77
CA VAL A 71 3.99 -4.98 15.17
C VAL A 71 4.06 -4.52 16.61
N LYS A 72 3.43 -3.38 16.88
CA LYS A 72 3.17 -2.89 18.24
C LYS A 72 1.81 -2.21 18.31
N ASP A 73 0.84 -2.88 18.92
CA ASP A 73 -0.52 -2.34 19.12
C ASP A 73 -1.15 -1.83 17.82
N ASP A 74 -0.91 -2.56 16.72
CA ASP A 74 -1.32 -2.23 15.35
C ASP A 74 -2.44 -3.13 14.82
N ASN A 75 -3.19 -3.74 15.73
CA ASN A 75 -4.23 -4.71 15.40
C ASN A 75 -5.32 -4.12 14.48
N ASP A 76 -5.62 -2.82 14.65
CA ASP A 76 -6.58 -2.09 13.82
C ASP A 76 -6.15 -2.01 12.34
N LYS A 77 -4.85 -2.01 12.06
CA LYS A 77 -4.30 -1.93 10.70
C LYS A 77 -4.03 -3.30 10.09
N LEU A 78 -3.78 -4.30 10.93
CA LEU A 78 -3.20 -5.57 10.50
C LEU A 78 -4.09 -6.36 9.53
N SER A 79 -5.41 -6.40 9.76
CA SER A 79 -6.35 -7.09 8.87
C SER A 79 -6.37 -6.51 7.46
N GLU A 80 -6.43 -5.17 7.36
CA GLU A 80 -6.35 -4.45 6.08
C GLU A 80 -4.98 -4.68 5.41
N TRP A 81 -3.90 -4.57 6.18
CA TRP A 81 -2.53 -4.75 5.67
C TRP A 81 -2.31 -6.14 5.06
N ILE A 82 -2.77 -7.21 5.73
CA ILE A 82 -2.64 -8.58 5.23
C ILE A 82 -3.47 -8.76 3.97
N ALA A 83 -4.74 -8.33 3.98
CA ALA A 83 -5.64 -8.48 2.83
C ALA A 83 -5.15 -7.73 1.59
N TYR A 84 -4.65 -6.51 1.78
CA TYR A 84 -4.06 -5.72 0.71
C TYR A 84 -2.88 -6.46 0.07
N HIS A 85 -1.87 -6.84 0.87
CA HIS A 85 -0.66 -7.47 0.32
C HIS A 85 -0.89 -8.90 -0.18
N PHE A 86 -1.88 -9.62 0.36
CA PHE A 86 -2.36 -10.88 -0.22
C PHE A 86 -2.89 -10.67 -1.65
N THR A 87 -3.54 -9.54 -1.89
CA THR A 87 -4.17 -9.20 -3.16
C THR A 87 -3.18 -8.66 -4.19
N THR A 88 -2.27 -7.78 -3.76
CA THR A 88 -1.39 -7.00 -4.65
C THR A 88 0.01 -7.61 -4.82
N LEU A 89 0.59 -8.19 -3.77
CA LEU A 89 1.92 -8.84 -3.79
C LEU A 89 1.87 -10.37 -3.88
N PRO A 90 0.73 -10.98 -4.19
CA PRO A 90 0.41 -12.35 -3.74
C PRO A 90 1.19 -12.82 -2.51
N LEU A 91 1.04 -12.11 -1.39
CA LEU A 91 1.67 -12.49 -0.13
C LEU A 91 1.16 -13.87 0.32
N ARG A 92 2.08 -14.79 0.60
CA ARG A 92 1.76 -16.16 1.07
C ARG A 92 2.49 -16.55 2.36
N TYR A 93 3.59 -15.87 2.69
CA TYR A 93 4.43 -16.20 3.84
C TYR A 93 4.68 -14.97 4.69
N LEU A 94 4.27 -14.99 5.96
CA LEU A 94 4.43 -13.84 6.84
C LEU A 94 5.03 -14.27 8.17
N ILE A 95 6.10 -13.60 8.58
CA ILE A 95 6.59 -13.69 9.96
C ILE A 95 6.26 -12.36 10.64
N VAL A 96 5.51 -12.43 11.74
CA VAL A 96 5.11 -11.29 12.55
C VAL A 96 5.81 -11.36 13.90
N ALA A 97 6.76 -10.48 14.16
CA ALA A 97 7.29 -10.29 15.50
C ALA A 97 6.38 -9.36 16.29
N VAL A 98 6.04 -9.74 17.52
CA VAL A 98 5.22 -8.93 18.43
C VAL A 98 6.13 -8.20 19.40
N ASP A 99 5.95 -6.89 19.50
CA ASP A 99 6.67 -6.10 20.49
C ASP A 99 6.26 -6.51 21.93
N PRO A 100 7.20 -6.82 22.85
CA PRO A 100 6.89 -7.25 24.21
C PRO A 100 6.26 -6.14 25.04
N THR A 101 6.31 -4.89 24.57
CA THR A 101 5.61 -3.76 25.17
C THR A 101 4.25 -3.48 24.53
N SER A 102 3.79 -4.36 23.62
CA SER A 102 2.41 -4.33 23.12
C SER A 102 1.44 -4.63 24.26
N LYS A 103 0.33 -3.92 24.26
CA LYS A 103 -0.80 -4.09 25.17
C LYS A 103 -1.87 -5.02 24.61
N THR A 104 -1.90 -5.14 23.29
CA THR A 104 -2.78 -6.04 22.55
C THR A 104 -1.97 -7.12 21.85
N SER A 105 -2.59 -8.29 21.64
CA SER A 105 -2.00 -9.38 20.86
C SER A 105 -2.63 -9.46 19.47
N PRO A 106 -1.86 -9.68 18.39
CA PRO A 106 -2.39 -9.92 17.06
C PRO A 106 -2.85 -11.37 16.83
N THR A 107 -2.65 -12.28 17.80
CA THR A 107 -2.80 -13.73 17.63
C THR A 107 -4.12 -14.14 16.97
N GLU A 108 -5.26 -13.57 17.37
CA GLU A 108 -6.56 -13.94 16.80
C GLU A 108 -6.69 -13.55 15.32
N ILE A 109 -6.18 -12.37 14.94
CA ILE A 109 -6.12 -11.93 13.54
C ILE A 109 -5.24 -12.90 12.75
N LEU A 110 -4.02 -13.18 13.22
CA LEU A 110 -3.07 -14.07 12.53
C LEU A 110 -3.60 -15.50 12.40
N ARG A 111 -4.21 -16.03 13.47
CA ARG A 111 -4.83 -17.36 13.49
C ARG A 111 -5.93 -17.46 12.45
N ARG A 112 -6.79 -16.45 12.35
CA ARG A 112 -7.88 -16.40 11.37
C ARG A 112 -7.36 -16.62 9.96
N TRP A 113 -6.31 -15.90 9.55
CA TRP A 113 -5.67 -16.05 8.25
C TRP A 113 -4.96 -17.41 8.08
N ASN A 114 -4.24 -17.85 9.09
CA ASN A 114 -3.47 -19.11 9.05
C ASN A 114 -4.36 -20.37 8.92
N THR A 115 -5.63 -20.31 9.34
CA THR A 115 -6.58 -21.42 9.15
C THR A 115 -7.11 -21.56 7.72
N THR A 116 -6.86 -20.58 6.84
CA THR A 116 -7.54 -20.51 5.56
C THR A 116 -6.84 -21.24 4.43
N ASP A 117 -5.73 -21.96 4.60
CA ASP A 117 -4.85 -22.49 3.51
C ASP A 117 -4.21 -21.46 2.57
N LEU A 118 -4.69 -20.21 2.57
CA LEU A 118 -4.21 -19.11 1.72
C LEU A 118 -2.81 -18.62 2.07
N MET A 119 -2.45 -18.68 3.35
CA MET A 119 -1.23 -18.08 3.88
C MET A 119 -0.63 -18.93 4.99
N GLN A 120 0.70 -18.91 5.10
CA GLN A 120 1.44 -19.42 6.25
C GLN A 120 1.97 -18.26 7.06
N ILE A 121 1.51 -18.17 8.31
CA ILE A 121 1.84 -17.06 9.21
C ILE A 121 2.48 -17.60 10.48
N TRP A 122 3.60 -17.00 10.88
CA TRP A 122 4.29 -17.31 12.13
C TRP A 122 4.35 -16.07 13.02
N GLU A 123 3.84 -16.21 14.24
CA GLU A 123 3.96 -15.20 15.28
C GLU A 123 5.22 -15.47 16.10
N TRP A 124 6.09 -14.47 16.22
CA TRP A 124 7.37 -14.54 16.91
C TRP A 124 7.41 -13.62 18.11
N ASP A 125 8.01 -14.10 19.19
CA ASP A 125 8.41 -13.30 20.34
C ASP A 125 9.90 -12.92 20.25
N ASP A 126 10.37 -12.12 21.21
CA ASP A 126 11.77 -11.71 21.29
C ASP A 126 12.74 -12.89 21.43
N ASN A 127 12.34 -14.01 22.06
CA ASN A 127 13.21 -15.18 22.26
C ASN A 127 13.56 -15.87 20.94
N MET A 128 12.69 -15.77 19.94
CA MET A 128 12.91 -16.39 18.63
C MET A 128 13.96 -15.66 17.78
N PHE A 129 14.20 -14.36 18.00
CA PHE A 129 15.12 -13.58 17.17
C PHE A 129 16.24 -12.82 17.91
N LEU A 130 16.10 -12.58 19.21
CA LEU A 130 17.16 -11.98 20.04
C LEU A 130 18.03 -13.09 20.63
N LYS A 131 19.24 -13.26 20.09
CA LYS A 131 20.22 -14.23 20.61
C LYS A 131 20.76 -13.87 22.00
N LEU A 132 20.77 -12.58 22.33
CA LEU A 132 21.27 -12.04 23.58
C LEU A 132 20.33 -10.92 24.02
N PRO A 133 20.16 -10.72 25.34
CA PRO A 133 19.47 -9.54 25.82
C PRO A 133 20.17 -8.30 25.24
N PRO A 134 19.40 -7.29 24.79
CA PRO A 134 19.98 -6.09 24.22
C PRO A 134 20.93 -5.48 25.25
N LYS A 135 22.15 -5.13 24.82
CA LYS A 135 23.10 -4.36 25.66
C LYS A 135 22.37 -3.15 26.19
N LYS A 136 22.62 -2.70 27.43
CA LYS A 136 21.93 -1.54 28.04
C LYS A 136 21.77 -0.39 27.03
N VAL A 137 20.62 -0.30 26.37
CA VAL A 137 20.37 0.66 25.31
C VAL A 137 19.90 1.94 25.96
N LYS A 138 20.48 3.06 25.54
CA LYS A 138 20.26 4.36 26.20
C LYS A 138 18.84 4.91 26.04
N THR A 139 18.10 4.50 25.01
CA THR A 139 16.77 5.05 24.71
C THR A 139 15.81 3.98 24.16
N PRO A 140 14.49 4.13 24.39
CA PRO A 140 13.48 3.25 23.80
C PRO A 140 13.56 3.16 22.27
N LEU A 141 13.82 4.29 21.59
CA LEU A 141 13.97 4.32 20.13
C LEU A 141 15.12 3.43 19.63
N LYS A 142 16.30 3.53 20.24
CA LYS A 142 17.45 2.71 19.86
C LYS A 142 17.20 1.23 20.13
N LEU A 143 16.48 0.91 21.22
CA LEU A 143 16.09 -0.46 21.53
C LEU A 143 15.17 -1.02 20.44
N HIS A 144 14.19 -0.23 20.00
CA HIS A 144 13.30 -0.60 18.91
C HIS A 144 14.07 -0.80 17.58
N GLU A 145 15.02 0.07 17.24
CA GLU A 145 15.87 -0.09 16.06
C GLU A 145 16.75 -1.36 16.14
N GLU A 146 17.35 -1.66 17.29
CA GLU A 146 18.13 -2.89 17.50
C GLU A 146 17.26 -4.15 17.36
N ARG A 147 16.02 -4.10 17.86
CA ARG A 147 15.05 -5.18 17.73
C ARG A 147 14.61 -5.37 16.28
N GLN A 148 14.28 -4.31 15.56
CA GLN A 148 13.98 -4.39 14.12
C GLN A 148 15.13 -5.02 13.33
N ARG A 149 16.37 -4.59 13.59
CA ARG A 149 17.57 -5.14 12.91
C ARG A 149 17.76 -6.62 13.19
N SER A 150 17.65 -7.02 14.45
CA SER A 150 17.78 -8.42 14.86
C SER A 150 16.66 -9.27 14.27
N PHE A 151 15.42 -8.79 14.32
CA PHE A 151 14.25 -9.45 13.74
C PHE A 151 14.43 -9.65 12.24
N TYR A 152 14.71 -8.59 11.47
CA TYR A 152 14.90 -8.70 10.03
C TYR A 152 16.02 -9.66 9.65
N LEU A 153 17.14 -9.67 10.41
CA LEU A 153 18.22 -10.62 10.19
C LEU A 153 17.75 -12.07 10.30
N GLN A 154 16.97 -12.40 11.33
CA GLN A 154 16.49 -13.77 11.55
C GLN A 154 15.34 -14.13 10.60
N CYS A 155 14.42 -13.20 10.35
CA CYS A 155 13.34 -13.39 9.40
C CYS A 155 13.87 -13.67 7.98
N ILE A 156 14.90 -12.94 7.51
CA ILE A 156 15.57 -13.23 6.23
C ILE A 156 16.15 -14.65 6.22
N LYS A 157 16.84 -15.05 7.30
CA LYS A 157 17.44 -16.38 7.40
C LYS A 157 16.38 -17.47 7.35
N GLU A 158 15.26 -17.27 8.03
CA GLU A 158 14.16 -18.23 8.05
C GLU A 158 13.47 -18.34 6.68
N HIS A 159 13.14 -17.22 6.05
CA HIS A 159 12.57 -17.21 4.69
C HIS A 159 13.53 -17.86 3.69
N LYS A 160 14.83 -17.56 3.77
CA LYS A 160 15.85 -18.22 2.94
C LYS A 160 15.93 -19.72 3.21
N LYS A 161 15.95 -20.15 4.48
CA LYS A 161 15.97 -21.57 4.88
C LYS A 161 14.76 -22.32 4.33
N ARG A 162 13.61 -21.66 4.26
CA ARG A 162 12.36 -22.19 3.68
C ARG A 162 12.32 -22.08 2.16
N GLY A 163 13.39 -21.68 1.48
CA GLY A 163 13.42 -21.57 0.02
C GLY A 163 12.55 -20.44 -0.55
N ARG A 164 12.23 -19.41 0.25
CA ARG A 164 11.51 -18.23 -0.22
C ARG A 164 12.44 -17.33 -1.05
N LYS A 165 11.85 -16.51 -1.92
CA LYS A 165 12.55 -15.56 -2.79
C LYS A 165 12.29 -14.12 -2.38
N TRP A 166 11.28 -13.47 -2.97
CA TRP A 166 11.00 -12.07 -2.70
C TRP A 166 10.40 -11.87 -1.30
N THR A 167 11.09 -11.06 -0.49
CA THR A 167 10.70 -10.68 0.87
C THR A 167 10.58 -9.16 0.97
N VAL A 168 9.42 -8.68 1.43
CA VAL A 168 9.16 -7.25 1.68
C VAL A 168 9.38 -6.87 3.15
N PHE A 169 9.91 -5.67 3.39
CA PHE A 169 10.19 -5.11 4.71
C PHE A 169 9.50 -3.74 4.84
N VAL A 170 8.20 -3.74 5.11
CA VAL A 170 7.38 -2.54 5.33
C VAL A 170 6.68 -2.65 6.68
N ASP A 171 6.29 -1.50 7.23
CA ASP A 171 5.62 -1.43 8.53
C ASP A 171 4.09 -1.64 8.38
N SER A 172 3.36 -1.79 9.49
CA SER A 172 1.91 -2.09 9.51
C SER A 172 1.02 -0.95 8.96
N ASP A 173 1.57 0.26 8.87
CA ASP A 173 0.95 1.46 8.29
C ASP A 173 1.48 1.78 6.89
N GLU A 174 2.16 0.82 6.26
CA GLU A 174 2.84 1.00 4.99
C GLU A 174 2.38 -0.03 3.95
N PHE A 175 2.00 0.45 2.75
CA PHE A 175 1.42 -0.36 1.69
C PHE A 175 2.25 -0.26 0.41
N VAL A 176 2.65 -1.38 -0.18
CA VAL A 176 3.37 -1.40 -1.46
C VAL A 176 2.40 -1.17 -2.61
N VAL A 177 2.57 -0.07 -3.35
CA VAL A 177 1.69 0.33 -4.46
C VAL A 177 2.51 0.50 -5.73
N PHE A 178 1.93 0.23 -6.88
CA PHE A 178 2.51 0.68 -8.14
C PHE A 178 2.66 2.20 -8.14
N ASN A 179 3.76 2.68 -8.71
CA ASN A 179 4.05 4.10 -8.76
C ASN A 179 3.68 4.69 -10.12
N TYR A 180 2.38 4.67 -10.45
CA TYR A 180 1.90 5.12 -11.75
C TYR A 180 2.29 6.58 -12.03
N LYS A 181 2.61 6.86 -13.30
CA LYS A 181 2.69 8.22 -13.82
C LYS A 181 1.33 8.64 -14.33
N ARG A 182 0.85 9.80 -13.89
CA ARG A 182 -0.39 10.38 -14.42
C ARG A 182 -0.08 11.26 -15.63
N ASP A 183 -1.01 11.32 -16.58
CA ASP A 183 -0.90 12.21 -17.73
C ASP A 183 -0.75 13.67 -17.27
N GLY A 184 0.20 14.37 -17.88
CA GLY A 184 0.51 15.76 -17.51
C GLY A 184 1.22 15.93 -16.15
N GLN A 185 1.56 14.85 -15.44
CA GLN A 185 2.33 14.97 -14.20
C GLN A 185 3.71 15.56 -14.50
N PRO A 186 4.10 16.68 -13.86
CA PRO A 186 5.43 17.24 -14.05
C PRO A 186 6.49 16.29 -13.52
N LYS A 187 7.72 16.42 -14.02
CA LYS A 187 8.88 15.71 -13.47
C LYS A 187 9.00 16.03 -11.98
N ILE A 188 9.03 15.01 -11.15
CA ILE A 188 9.16 15.15 -9.71
C ILE A 188 10.61 15.44 -9.40
N ARG A 189 10.87 16.65 -8.89
CA ARG A 189 12.15 16.97 -8.29
C ARG A 189 12.20 16.32 -6.91
N ASP A 190 12.98 15.26 -6.80
CA ASP A 190 13.29 14.63 -5.51
C ASP A 190 14.50 15.35 -4.90
N ASP A 191 14.27 15.96 -3.74
CA ASP A 191 15.24 16.85 -3.09
C ASP A 191 16.56 16.13 -2.71
N ASN A 192 16.51 14.80 -2.58
CA ASN A 192 17.64 13.98 -2.16
C ASN A 192 18.06 12.90 -3.17
N CYS A 193 17.36 12.82 -4.30
CA CYS A 193 17.73 11.99 -5.44
C CYS A 193 19.08 12.46 -6.00
N LYS A 194 20.16 11.88 -5.47
CA LYS A 194 21.48 11.95 -6.08
C LYS A 194 21.65 10.69 -6.90
N VAL A 195 21.09 10.68 -8.11
CA VAL A 195 21.47 9.68 -9.12
C VAL A 195 22.95 9.88 -9.38
N LYS A 196 23.79 9.13 -8.68
CA LYS A 196 25.16 8.93 -9.16
C LYS A 196 25.00 8.00 -10.34
N ASN A 197 25.24 8.52 -11.55
CA ASN A 197 25.30 7.82 -12.83
C ASN A 197 25.29 6.30 -12.64
N TYR A 198 24.08 5.72 -12.52
CA TYR A 198 23.92 4.32 -12.89
C TYR A 198 24.36 4.29 -14.35
N ASP A 199 25.24 3.36 -14.69
CA ASP A 199 25.75 3.21 -16.05
C ASP A 199 24.54 3.29 -16.99
N SER A 200 24.45 4.37 -17.77
CA SER A 200 23.20 4.84 -18.42
C SER A 200 22.66 3.86 -19.44
N ASP A 201 23.44 2.83 -19.72
CA ASP A 201 23.29 1.93 -20.84
C ASP A 201 22.46 0.69 -20.49
N VAL A 202 22.10 0.49 -19.21
CA VAL A 202 21.17 -0.59 -18.85
C VAL A 202 19.73 -0.09 -18.94
N PRO A 203 18.88 -0.68 -19.81
CA PRO A 203 17.46 -0.38 -19.83
C PRO A 203 16.84 -0.69 -18.46
N VAL A 204 16.46 0.36 -17.75
CA VAL A 204 15.67 0.26 -16.52
C VAL A 204 14.22 0.51 -16.89
N MET A 205 13.33 -0.39 -16.45
CA MET A 205 11.89 -0.18 -16.59
C MET A 205 11.52 1.12 -15.91
N LYS A 206 10.79 1.96 -16.62
CA LYS A 206 10.29 3.21 -16.06
C LYS A 206 8.84 3.02 -15.65
N ARG A 207 8.35 3.91 -14.79
CA ARG A 207 6.94 3.87 -14.37
C ARG A 207 5.97 4.10 -15.54
N GLU A 208 6.44 4.68 -16.64
CA GLU A 208 5.72 4.78 -17.92
C GLU A 208 5.41 3.41 -18.54
N ASP A 209 6.19 2.38 -18.20
CA ASP A 209 6.02 1.02 -18.71
C ASP A 209 5.05 0.19 -17.85
N LEU A 210 4.52 0.76 -16.76
CA LEU A 210 3.51 0.10 -15.93
C LEU A 210 2.21 -0.07 -16.73
N PRO A 211 1.46 -1.16 -16.48
CA PRO A 211 0.15 -1.35 -17.09
C PRO A 211 -0.78 -0.18 -16.72
N SER A 212 -1.83 0.01 -17.51
CA SER A 212 -2.89 0.94 -17.15
C SER A 212 -3.45 0.61 -15.77
N HIS A 213 -3.74 1.65 -14.99
CA HIS A 213 -4.28 1.56 -13.62
C HIS A 213 -5.58 0.73 -13.51
N ASN A 214 -6.30 0.53 -14.61
CA ASN A 214 -7.54 -0.25 -14.66
C ASN A 214 -7.33 -1.76 -14.81
N ILE A 215 -6.10 -2.20 -15.02
CA ILE A 215 -5.79 -3.63 -15.16
C ILE A 215 -5.46 -4.16 -13.77
N ALA A 216 -6.27 -5.09 -13.27
CA ALA A 216 -6.00 -5.85 -12.06
C ALA A 216 -4.78 -6.76 -12.30
N MET A 217 -3.59 -6.19 -12.10
CA MET A 217 -2.31 -6.88 -12.18
C MET A 217 -1.65 -6.85 -10.81
N THR A 218 -1.12 -7.99 -10.40
CA THR A 218 -0.29 -8.12 -9.21
C THR A 218 1.16 -7.75 -9.51
N VAL A 219 1.93 -7.42 -8.48
CA VAL A 219 3.38 -7.18 -8.64
C VAL A 219 4.08 -8.44 -9.16
N GLU A 220 3.63 -9.63 -8.76
CA GLU A 220 4.15 -10.90 -9.26
C GLU A 220 3.94 -11.06 -10.77
N GLU A 221 2.71 -10.81 -11.25
CA GLU A 221 2.38 -10.90 -12.69
C GLU A 221 3.18 -9.89 -13.52
N LEU A 222 3.36 -8.66 -13.01
CA LEU A 222 4.22 -7.68 -13.68
C LEU A 222 5.67 -8.18 -13.77
N MET A 223 6.19 -8.74 -12.69
CA MET A 223 7.55 -9.28 -12.65
C MET A 223 7.71 -10.44 -13.62
N TYR A 224 6.76 -11.38 -13.68
CA TYR A 224 6.86 -12.56 -14.52
C TYR A 224 6.64 -12.27 -16.01
N SER A 225 5.67 -11.43 -16.36
CA SER A 225 5.43 -11.04 -17.76
C SER A 225 6.70 -10.45 -18.39
N LYS A 226 7.40 -9.60 -17.65
CA LYS A 226 8.61 -8.93 -18.12
C LYS A 226 9.85 -9.84 -18.13
N LEU A 227 9.90 -10.85 -17.27
CA LEU A 227 10.95 -11.87 -17.31
C LEU A 227 10.82 -12.80 -18.53
N HIS A 228 9.61 -13.08 -18.99
CA HIS A 228 9.38 -13.98 -20.14
C HIS A 228 9.74 -13.33 -21.48
N ASP A 229 9.67 -12.01 -21.58
CA ASP A 229 9.99 -11.27 -22.81
C ASP A 229 11.49 -11.24 -23.15
N ASN A 230 12.35 -12.02 -22.46
CA ASN A 230 13.82 -11.98 -22.52
C ASN A 230 14.42 -10.57 -22.34
N GLN A 231 13.60 -9.65 -21.85
CA GLN A 231 14.00 -8.34 -21.45
C GLN A 231 14.75 -8.52 -20.13
N GLU A 232 16.08 -8.50 -20.18
CA GLU A 232 16.96 -8.45 -19.00
C GLU A 232 16.79 -7.13 -18.21
N VAL A 233 15.56 -6.74 -17.93
CA VAL A 233 15.25 -5.42 -17.42
C VAL A 233 15.46 -5.42 -15.92
N LEU A 234 16.44 -4.62 -15.50
CA LEU A 234 16.60 -4.17 -14.12
C LEU A 234 15.30 -3.45 -13.74
N PRO A 235 14.70 -3.75 -12.57
CA PRO A 235 15.42 -3.95 -11.29
C PRO A 235 15.47 -5.40 -10.73
N TRP A 236 14.68 -6.34 -11.26
CA TRP A 236 14.48 -7.66 -10.61
C TRP A 236 15.73 -8.55 -10.62
N LYS A 237 16.55 -8.43 -11.68
CA LYS A 237 17.81 -9.17 -11.83
C LYS A 237 18.80 -8.86 -10.69
N ALA A 238 18.81 -7.63 -10.18
CA ALA A 238 19.65 -7.24 -9.05
C ALA A 238 19.26 -7.96 -7.73
N GLY A 239 18.04 -8.50 -7.64
CA GLY A 239 17.55 -9.12 -6.40
C GLY A 239 17.20 -8.10 -5.31
N CYS A 240 17.11 -6.83 -5.66
CA CYS A 240 16.73 -5.77 -4.76
C CYS A 240 15.86 -4.75 -5.48
N LEU A 241 14.78 -4.34 -4.82
CA LEU A 241 13.97 -3.20 -5.21
C LEU A 241 13.87 -2.22 -4.05
N SER A 242 14.39 -1.01 -4.28
CA SER A 242 14.21 0.13 -3.38
C SER A 242 12.93 0.88 -3.76
N MET A 243 12.06 1.13 -2.78
CA MET A 243 10.76 1.76 -2.98
C MET A 243 10.71 3.10 -2.23
N PRO A 244 10.51 4.24 -2.91
CA PRO A 244 10.33 5.53 -2.26
C PRO A 244 9.06 5.49 -1.42
N ARG A 245 9.04 6.27 -0.35
CA ARG A 245 7.87 6.41 0.51
C ARG A 245 7.05 7.62 0.06
N LEU A 246 5.73 7.53 0.19
CA LEU A 246 4.79 8.64 0.05
C LEU A 246 3.97 8.74 1.34
N PHE A 247 4.05 9.88 2.04
CA PHE A 247 3.38 10.08 3.32
C PHE A 247 1.94 10.56 3.11
N PHE A 248 0.97 9.86 3.70
CA PHE A 248 -0.44 10.22 3.73
C PHE A 248 -0.80 10.81 5.10
N GLY A 249 -1.46 11.97 5.08
CA GLY A 249 -1.93 12.66 6.29
C GLY A 249 -3.12 11.95 6.94
N ALA A 250 -3.80 12.65 7.84
CA ALA A 250 -5.01 12.17 8.53
C ALA A 250 -6.25 13.00 8.16
N MET A 251 -6.17 13.79 7.08
CA MET A 251 -7.34 14.48 6.55
C MET A 251 -8.23 13.48 5.83
N GLU A 252 -9.39 13.21 6.42
CA GLU A 252 -10.36 12.29 5.85
C GLU A 252 -10.94 12.80 4.54
N SER A 253 -11.19 11.85 3.64
CA SER A 253 -11.96 12.06 2.42
C SER A 253 -13.45 12.16 2.72
N LYS A 254 -14.23 12.65 1.76
CA LYS A 254 -15.68 12.78 1.93
C LYS A 254 -16.35 11.40 1.93
N PRO A 255 -17.53 11.22 2.56
CA PRO A 255 -18.21 9.92 2.63
C PRO A 255 -18.47 9.28 1.25
N GLU A 256 -18.81 10.09 0.24
CA GLU A 256 -19.01 9.64 -1.14
C GLU A 256 -17.70 9.15 -1.78
N GLU A 257 -16.59 9.80 -1.45
CA GLU A 257 -15.26 9.38 -1.91
C GLU A 257 -14.82 8.12 -1.20
N ILE A 258 -15.05 7.98 0.10
CA ILE A 258 -14.71 6.78 0.88
C ILE A 258 -15.44 5.54 0.33
N SER A 259 -16.70 5.70 -0.05
CA SER A 259 -17.55 4.61 -0.53
C SER A 259 -17.38 4.30 -2.03
N ALA A 260 -16.69 5.15 -2.79
CA ALA A 260 -16.54 4.99 -4.24
C ALA A 260 -15.82 3.68 -4.62
N GLY A 261 -16.46 2.85 -5.46
CA GLY A 261 -15.87 1.58 -5.93
C GLY A 261 -15.78 0.48 -4.86
N VAL A 262 -16.38 0.68 -3.68
CA VAL A 262 -16.42 -0.34 -2.63
C VAL A 262 -17.56 -1.32 -2.91
N PRO A 263 -17.30 -2.64 -2.96
CA PRO A 263 -18.33 -3.62 -3.20
C PRO A 263 -19.38 -3.61 -2.08
N ASN A 264 -20.67 -3.69 -2.45
CA ASN A 264 -21.78 -3.72 -1.49
C ASN A 264 -21.93 -5.11 -0.86
N VAL A 265 -21.02 -5.45 0.04
CA VAL A 265 -20.91 -6.78 0.67
C VAL A 265 -20.95 -6.74 2.20
N GLY A 266 -21.49 -5.65 2.76
CA GLY A 266 -21.59 -5.45 4.22
C GLY A 266 -20.29 -5.01 4.90
N LEU A 267 -19.24 -4.72 4.13
CA LEU A 267 -18.02 -4.10 4.66
C LEU A 267 -18.24 -2.59 4.83
N ASN A 268 -17.84 -2.04 5.97
CA ASN A 268 -17.88 -0.60 6.21
C ASN A 268 -16.61 0.06 5.63
N PRO A 269 -16.70 0.92 4.60
CA PRO A 269 -15.51 1.53 4.00
C PRO A 269 -14.74 2.46 4.97
N ASN A 270 -15.40 2.95 6.03
CA ASN A 270 -14.75 3.74 7.09
C ASN A 270 -13.84 2.91 8.02
N ASN A 271 -13.77 1.59 7.82
CA ASN A 271 -12.84 0.73 8.55
C ASN A 271 -11.46 0.65 7.88
N PHE A 272 -11.30 1.20 6.68
CA PHE A 272 -10.09 1.03 5.87
C PHE A 272 -9.31 2.34 5.74
N THR A 273 -8.09 2.35 6.27
CA THR A 273 -7.18 3.50 6.22
C THR A 273 -6.91 3.91 4.78
N THR A 274 -6.77 2.93 3.88
CA THR A 274 -6.48 3.14 2.46
C THR A 274 -7.63 3.78 1.69
N LEU A 275 -8.86 3.73 2.22
CA LEU A 275 -10.04 4.39 1.64
C LEU A 275 -10.32 5.76 2.26
N ARG A 276 -9.96 5.96 3.53
CA ARG A 276 -10.22 7.18 4.29
C ARG A 276 -9.27 8.33 3.99
N PHE A 277 -7.99 8.03 3.81
CA PHE A 277 -6.95 9.06 3.75
C PHE A 277 -6.30 9.10 2.37
N ARG A 278 -6.78 10.01 1.51
CA ARG A 278 -6.26 10.13 0.12
C ARG A 278 -5.21 11.22 -0.05
N LYS A 279 -5.12 12.11 0.94
CA LYS A 279 -4.29 13.31 0.91
C LYS A 279 -2.87 13.00 1.36
N HIS A 280 -1.91 13.36 0.52
CA HIS A 280 -0.51 13.03 0.73
C HIS A 280 0.39 14.25 0.63
N HIS A 281 1.62 14.08 1.11
CA HIS A 281 2.68 15.08 1.00
C HIS A 281 3.23 15.14 -0.43
N ARG A 282 3.89 16.23 -0.84
CA ARG A 282 4.50 16.30 -2.18
C ARG A 282 5.38 15.09 -2.47
N LYS A 283 5.16 14.46 -3.62
CA LYS A 283 5.96 13.32 -4.12
C LYS A 283 7.43 13.74 -4.22
N GLY A 284 8.36 12.88 -3.79
CA GLY A 284 9.80 13.18 -3.76
C GLY A 284 10.29 14.12 -2.65
N ALA A 285 9.39 14.72 -1.84
CA ALA A 285 9.81 15.62 -0.76
C ALA A 285 10.24 14.84 0.50
N PHE A 286 11.50 14.93 0.89
CA PHE A 286 12.04 14.11 1.99
C PHE A 286 11.52 14.48 3.39
N THR A 287 11.00 15.70 3.58
CA THR A 287 10.58 16.23 4.89
C THR A 287 9.61 15.31 5.63
N PHE A 288 8.59 14.80 4.94
CA PHE A 288 7.64 13.81 5.47
C PHE A 288 7.76 12.43 4.85
N ASN A 289 8.19 12.31 3.59
CA ASN A 289 8.35 11.00 2.96
C ASN A 289 9.50 10.19 3.58
N ARG A 290 10.54 10.83 4.12
CA ARG A 290 11.65 10.15 4.81
C ARG A 290 12.24 8.99 3.99
N PHE A 291 12.82 8.00 4.65
CA PHE A 291 13.49 6.88 4.00
C PHE A 291 12.48 5.91 3.39
N GLY A 292 12.81 5.45 2.19
CA GLY A 292 12.10 4.37 1.52
C GLY A 292 12.20 3.04 2.25
N LYS A 293 11.62 2.02 1.64
CA LYS A 293 11.70 0.62 2.08
C LYS A 293 12.26 -0.23 0.96
N ASN A 294 12.54 -1.49 1.27
CA ASN A 294 13.15 -2.41 0.33
C ASN A 294 12.35 -3.70 0.25
N MET A 295 12.46 -4.33 -0.90
CA MET A 295 12.03 -5.69 -1.15
C MET A 295 13.20 -6.42 -1.79
N ILE A 296 13.56 -7.59 -1.28
CA ILE A 296 14.77 -8.29 -1.71
C ILE A 296 14.47 -9.74 -2.05
N ASP A 297 15.21 -10.29 -3.01
CA ASP A 297 15.23 -11.71 -3.28
C ASP A 297 16.23 -12.40 -2.32
N VAL A 298 15.72 -12.97 -1.24
CA VAL A 298 16.57 -13.58 -0.21
C VAL A 298 17.31 -14.83 -0.71
N SER A 299 16.86 -15.43 -1.83
CA SER A 299 17.55 -16.56 -2.45
C SER A 299 18.90 -16.16 -3.08
N LYS A 300 19.06 -14.88 -3.46
CA LYS A 300 20.31 -14.34 -4.05
C LYS A 300 21.36 -13.93 -3.03
N LEU A 301 21.00 -13.84 -1.75
CA LEU A 301 21.96 -13.52 -0.70
C LEU A 301 22.92 -14.70 -0.53
N LYS A 302 24.24 -14.54 -0.67
CA LYS A 302 25.18 -15.63 -0.37
C LYS A 302 25.16 -15.97 1.13
N HIS A 303 25.35 -14.95 1.96
CA HIS A 303 25.31 -15.01 3.42
C HIS A 303 24.53 -13.81 3.98
N VAL A 304 23.84 -14.02 5.10
CA VAL A 304 23.08 -12.98 5.80
C VAL A 304 23.78 -12.71 7.13
N GLU A 305 24.75 -11.81 7.09
CA GLU A 305 25.63 -11.54 8.24
C GLU A 305 25.01 -10.52 9.18
N GLN A 306 24.51 -9.42 8.63
CA GLN A 306 24.02 -8.29 9.42
C GLN A 306 22.99 -7.45 8.68
N VAL A 307 22.07 -6.88 9.45
CA VAL A 307 21.19 -5.79 9.04
C VAL A 307 21.72 -4.51 9.72
N PRO A 308 22.43 -3.61 9.01
CA PRO A 308 22.99 -2.40 9.62
C PRO A 308 21.92 -1.39 10.02
N HIS A 309 20.80 -1.34 9.29
CA HIS A 309 19.72 -0.40 9.52
C HIS A 309 18.39 -1.03 9.02
N PRO A 310 17.23 -0.77 9.64
CA PRO A 310 15.95 -1.30 9.14
C PRO A 310 15.62 -0.87 7.70
N HIS A 311 15.98 0.36 7.31
CA HIS A 311 15.91 0.83 5.92
C HIS A 311 17.06 0.35 5.00
N LEU A 312 17.98 -0.49 5.48
CA LEU A 312 19.09 -1.05 4.70
C LEU A 312 19.30 -2.52 5.08
N VAL A 313 18.38 -3.37 4.62
CA VAL A 313 18.28 -4.76 5.10
C VAL A 313 19.38 -5.67 4.55
N ALA A 314 19.83 -5.42 3.32
CA ALA A 314 20.86 -6.21 2.66
C ALA A 314 21.85 -5.31 1.88
N PRO A 315 22.78 -4.59 2.53
CA PRO A 315 23.62 -3.58 1.88
C PRO A 315 24.48 -4.09 0.71
N LYS A 316 24.81 -5.40 0.68
CA LYS A 316 25.55 -6.02 -0.42
C LYS A 316 24.69 -6.22 -1.68
N LEU A 317 23.38 -6.45 -1.50
CA LEU A 317 22.41 -6.71 -2.58
C LEU A 317 21.66 -5.43 -2.98
N CYS A 318 21.37 -4.60 -1.98
CA CYS A 318 20.80 -3.27 -2.06
C CYS A 318 21.87 -2.25 -1.64
N PRO A 319 22.92 -2.03 -2.44
CA PRO A 319 23.85 -0.95 -2.15
C PRO A 319 23.06 0.35 -2.11
N ARG A 320 23.35 1.24 -1.15
CA ARG A 320 22.70 2.55 -1.08
C ARG A 320 23.04 3.36 -2.33
N PRO A 321 22.05 3.82 -3.12
CA PRO A 321 21.94 5.24 -3.43
C PRO A 321 21.13 5.92 -2.31
N PRO A 322 21.30 7.24 -2.11
CA PRO A 322 20.49 7.99 -1.16
C PRO A 322 19.06 8.08 -1.73
N LEU A 323 18.17 7.21 -1.27
CA LEU A 323 16.74 7.19 -1.62
C LEU A 323 16.49 6.86 -3.11
N PRO A 324 15.65 5.85 -3.43
CA PRO A 324 15.23 5.68 -4.82
C PRO A 324 14.50 6.95 -5.25
N CYS A 325 14.91 7.50 -6.39
CA CYS A 325 14.27 8.67 -6.97
C CYS A 325 12.81 8.35 -7.26
N TYR A 326 11.91 9.20 -6.80
CA TYR A 326 10.48 8.92 -6.92
C TYR A 326 10.05 8.63 -8.37
N ASP A 327 10.56 9.39 -9.35
CA ASP A 327 10.20 9.24 -10.76
C ASP A 327 10.73 7.96 -11.43
N GLU A 328 11.74 7.32 -10.85
CA GLU A 328 12.44 6.18 -11.44
C GLU A 328 11.98 4.83 -10.85
N SER A 329 11.23 4.85 -9.75
CA SER A 329 10.80 3.62 -9.09
C SER A 329 9.46 3.12 -9.62
N LEU A 330 9.37 1.82 -9.89
CA LEU A 330 8.14 1.14 -10.33
C LEU A 330 7.12 0.98 -9.22
N LEU A 331 7.60 0.77 -7.99
CA LEU A 331 6.78 0.59 -6.80
C LEU A 331 7.12 1.69 -5.81
N ARG A 332 6.15 2.08 -4.99
CA ARG A 332 6.33 2.97 -3.85
C ARG A 332 5.68 2.38 -2.62
N VAL A 333 5.96 3.00 -1.48
CA VAL A 333 5.31 2.67 -0.21
C VAL A 333 4.44 3.83 0.23
N ASN A 334 3.13 3.64 0.26
CA ASN A 334 2.21 4.59 0.87
C ASN A 334 2.26 4.40 2.40
N HIS A 335 2.65 5.44 3.15
CA HIS A 335 2.76 5.42 4.60
C HIS A 335 1.68 6.30 5.22
N TYR A 336 0.75 5.68 5.94
CA TYR A 336 -0.45 6.34 6.45
C TYR A 336 -0.29 6.73 7.92
N LEU A 337 -0.58 8.00 8.24
CA LEU A 337 -0.61 8.45 9.63
C LEU A 337 -1.73 7.75 10.43
N GLY A 338 -2.90 7.60 9.81
CA GLY A 338 -4.12 7.09 10.45
C GLY A 338 -4.82 8.14 11.32
N SER A 339 -5.91 7.74 12.00
CA SER A 339 -6.60 8.63 12.95
C SER A 339 -5.77 8.89 14.21
N TRP A 340 -6.18 9.86 15.02
CA TRP A 340 -5.49 10.13 16.29
C TRP A 340 -5.55 8.93 17.24
N GLU A 341 -6.65 8.19 17.27
CA GLU A 341 -6.84 7.00 18.11
C GLU A 341 -5.81 5.92 17.74
N SER A 342 -5.67 5.63 16.45
CA SER A 342 -4.67 4.68 15.92
C SER A 342 -3.23 5.19 16.08
N TYR A 343 -3.00 6.49 15.94
CA TYR A 343 -1.68 7.07 16.15
C TYR A 343 -1.30 7.06 17.64
N SER A 344 -2.22 7.38 18.55
CA SER A 344 -1.91 7.48 19.98
C SER A 344 -1.91 6.13 20.71
N SER A 345 -2.50 5.09 20.15
CA SER A 345 -2.53 3.74 20.74
C SER A 345 -1.15 3.11 20.90
N ARG A 346 -0.22 3.33 19.95
CA ARG A 346 1.15 2.79 20.03
C ARG A 346 1.97 3.55 21.09
N GLY A 347 1.93 3.09 22.33
CA GLY A 347 2.70 3.69 23.42
C GLY A 347 4.22 3.59 23.26
N GLY A 348 4.99 4.21 24.16
CA GLY A 348 6.27 3.69 24.65
C GLY A 348 7.61 4.03 23.96
N TYR A 349 7.70 4.24 22.63
CA TYR A 349 9.04 4.36 21.98
C TYR A 349 9.48 5.76 21.60
N VAL A 350 8.55 6.59 21.14
CA VAL A 350 8.75 7.99 20.79
C VAL A 350 7.58 8.76 21.38
N ALA A 351 7.83 9.95 21.92
CA ALA A 351 6.76 10.83 22.36
C ALA A 351 5.87 11.17 21.15
N ARG A 352 4.78 10.43 20.99
CA ARG A 352 3.68 10.75 20.09
C ARG A 352 2.90 11.88 20.75
N THR A 353 3.12 13.09 20.26
CA THR A 353 2.46 14.29 20.79
C THR A 353 1.29 14.68 19.88
N VAL A 354 0.28 15.31 20.47
CA VAL A 354 -0.82 15.91 19.70
C VAL A 354 -0.28 16.90 18.68
N THR A 355 0.76 17.66 19.03
CA THR A 355 1.40 18.63 18.13
C THR A 355 2.05 17.98 16.91
N ASP A 356 2.83 16.89 17.08
CA ASP A 356 3.43 16.17 15.94
C ASP A 356 2.35 15.54 15.05
N PHE A 357 1.29 15.01 15.68
CA PHE A 357 0.14 14.50 14.92
C PHE A 357 -0.53 15.60 14.11
N GLN A 358 -0.93 16.71 14.74
CA GLN A 358 -1.62 17.82 14.05
C GLN A 358 -0.81 18.36 12.87
N LEU A 359 0.51 18.52 13.04
CA LEU A 359 1.42 18.96 11.98
C LEU A 359 1.38 18.04 10.76
N ARG A 360 1.31 16.71 10.98
CA ARG A 360 1.32 15.71 9.91
C ARG A 360 -0.09 15.40 9.37
N ALA A 361 -1.10 15.53 10.22
CA ALA A 361 -2.49 15.23 9.92
C ALA A 361 -3.04 16.17 8.85
N SER A 362 -2.64 17.44 8.88
CA SER A 362 -3.10 18.49 7.97
C SER A 362 -2.47 18.46 6.57
N ILE A 363 -1.61 17.48 6.27
CA ILE A 363 -0.96 17.35 4.96
C ILE A 363 -2.01 17.16 3.86
N ASN A 364 -1.93 18.00 2.82
CA ASN A 364 -2.85 18.04 1.69
C ASN A 364 -2.17 18.67 0.46
N GLU A 365 -1.03 18.13 0.05
CA GLU A 365 -0.27 18.65 -1.10
C GLU A 365 -0.56 17.89 -2.41
N GLY A 366 -1.38 16.84 -2.34
CA GLY A 366 -1.87 16.07 -3.46
C GLY A 366 -2.81 14.97 -3.01
N GLU A 367 -3.50 14.34 -3.96
CA GLU A 367 -4.41 13.22 -3.72
C GLU A 367 -4.08 12.05 -4.66
N ASP A 368 -4.19 10.83 -4.13
CA ASP A 368 -3.87 9.61 -4.87
C ASP A 368 -4.88 8.49 -4.58
N ASP A 369 -5.22 7.73 -5.61
CA ASP A 369 -6.24 6.67 -5.61
C ASP A 369 -5.68 5.33 -6.10
N ASP A 370 -4.39 5.27 -6.41
CA ASP A 370 -3.77 4.12 -7.06
C ASP A 370 -3.91 2.83 -6.22
N ILE A 371 -4.15 2.97 -4.92
CA ILE A 371 -4.33 1.85 -3.99
C ILE A 371 -5.74 1.24 -4.05
N ARG A 372 -6.78 2.04 -4.36
CA ARG A 372 -8.20 1.73 -4.07
C ARG A 372 -8.78 0.46 -4.69
N PRO A 373 -8.41 0.05 -5.91
CA PRO A 373 -9.02 -1.13 -6.54
C PRO A 373 -8.88 -2.43 -5.73
N TRP A 374 -7.93 -2.50 -4.78
CA TRP A 374 -7.58 -3.70 -4.04
C TRP A 374 -8.77 -4.39 -3.36
N LEU A 375 -9.70 -3.63 -2.76
CA LEU A 375 -10.76 -4.21 -1.94
C LEU A 375 -11.79 -4.95 -2.80
N GLY A 376 -12.15 -4.38 -3.96
CA GLY A 376 -13.00 -5.04 -4.95
C GLY A 376 -12.37 -6.35 -5.42
N THR A 377 -11.10 -6.31 -5.82
CA THR A 377 -10.35 -7.49 -6.24
C THR A 377 -10.21 -8.54 -5.13
N PHE A 378 -10.04 -8.12 -3.87
CA PHE A 378 -9.97 -9.03 -2.74
C PHE A 378 -11.28 -9.79 -2.50
N VAL A 379 -12.40 -9.06 -2.53
CA VAL A 379 -13.74 -9.63 -2.37
C VAL A 379 -14.08 -10.58 -3.52
N GLU A 380 -13.73 -10.21 -4.75
CA GLU A 380 -13.88 -11.08 -5.93
C GLU A 380 -13.07 -12.37 -5.79
N LYS A 381 -11.81 -12.28 -5.36
CA LYS A 381 -10.90 -13.44 -5.20
C LYS A 381 -11.35 -14.43 -4.13
N LEU A 382 -11.96 -13.98 -3.04
CA LEU A 382 -12.27 -14.83 -1.88
C LEU A 382 -13.75 -15.10 -1.67
N GLU A 383 -14.62 -14.47 -2.46
CA GLU A 383 -16.05 -14.36 -2.20
C GLU A 383 -16.38 -13.54 -0.94
N THR A 384 -17.59 -12.99 -0.91
CA THR A 384 -18.09 -12.09 0.14
C THR A 384 -17.91 -12.65 1.55
N LYS A 385 -18.37 -13.88 1.81
CA LYS A 385 -18.43 -14.44 3.17
C LYS A 385 -17.03 -14.60 3.78
N ARG A 386 -16.06 -15.05 2.98
CA ARG A 386 -14.68 -15.25 3.43
C ARG A 386 -13.96 -13.92 3.58
N ALA A 387 -14.14 -13.00 2.62
CA ALA A 387 -13.57 -11.65 2.71
C ALA A 387 -14.05 -10.90 3.96
N TYR A 388 -15.35 -10.95 4.25
CA TYR A 388 -15.93 -10.35 5.47
C TYR A 388 -15.27 -10.89 6.74
N LYS A 389 -15.20 -12.23 6.86
CA LYS A 389 -14.57 -12.87 8.02
C LYS A 389 -13.12 -12.40 8.20
N LEU A 390 -12.32 -12.39 7.14
CA LEU A 390 -10.90 -12.02 7.20
C LEU A 390 -10.66 -10.53 7.54
N LEU A 391 -11.65 -9.67 7.30
CA LEU A 391 -11.58 -8.22 7.52
C LEU A 391 -12.36 -7.72 8.74
N GLU A 392 -12.92 -8.62 9.55
CA GLU A 392 -13.83 -8.30 10.67
C GLU A 392 -13.28 -7.25 11.65
N ASP A 393 -11.96 -7.27 11.92
CA ASP A 393 -11.31 -6.35 12.86
C ASP A 393 -10.61 -5.15 12.20
N ALA A 394 -10.73 -4.99 10.88
CA ALA A 394 -10.10 -3.87 10.19
C ALA A 394 -10.63 -2.53 10.75
N GLY A 395 -9.71 -1.61 11.05
CA GLY A 395 -10.01 -0.27 11.53
C GLY A 395 -10.48 -0.18 12.99
N VAL A 396 -10.60 -1.29 13.71
CA VAL A 396 -11.12 -1.30 15.09
C VAL A 396 -10.00 -1.02 16.09
N VAL A 397 -9.92 0.23 16.55
CA VAL A 397 -8.93 0.64 17.55
C VAL A 397 -9.40 0.22 18.95
N THR A 398 -8.65 -0.69 19.59
CA THR A 398 -8.88 -1.05 21.00
C THR A 398 -8.23 -0.01 21.90
N LEU A 399 -9.02 0.89 22.48
CA LEU A 399 -8.52 1.91 23.41
C LEU A 399 -8.38 1.32 24.81
N HIS A 400 -7.15 1.28 25.34
CA HIS A 400 -6.91 0.99 26.74
C HIS A 400 -7.22 2.23 27.60
N VAL A 401 -8.41 2.24 28.21
CA VAL A 401 -8.97 3.35 29.00
C VAL A 401 -8.02 3.83 30.12
N GLU A 402 -7.21 2.94 30.69
CA GLU A 402 -6.28 3.24 31.79
C GLU A 402 -5.24 4.33 31.46
N LEU A 403 -4.94 4.60 30.19
CA LEU A 403 -3.98 5.65 29.82
C LEU A 403 -4.59 7.05 29.67
N TYR A 404 -5.90 7.17 29.46
CA TYR A 404 -6.54 8.46 29.20
C TYR A 404 -6.87 9.23 30.49
N GLN A 405 -7.15 8.52 31.57
CA GLN A 405 -7.52 9.13 32.85
C GLN A 405 -6.34 9.90 33.50
N ASN A 406 -5.09 9.48 33.28
CA ASN A 406 -3.91 10.17 33.84
C ASN A 406 -3.32 11.28 32.94
N ARG A 407 -3.84 11.50 31.72
CA ARG A 407 -3.40 12.59 30.83
C ARG A 407 -4.39 13.73 30.70
N THR A 408 -5.65 13.53 31.10
CA THR A 408 -6.66 14.58 31.11
C THR A 408 -6.47 15.60 32.25
N GLU A 409 -5.63 15.29 33.25
CA GLU A 409 -5.10 16.29 34.19
C GLU A 409 -4.02 17.20 33.58
N PHE A 410 -3.54 16.92 32.36
CA PHE A 410 -2.86 17.94 31.56
C PHE A 410 -3.93 18.90 31.05
N SER A 411 -4.27 19.82 31.94
CA SER A 411 -5.33 20.80 31.80
C SER A 411 -5.39 21.36 30.38
N VAL A 412 -6.59 21.29 29.81
CA VAL A 412 -7.14 22.37 29.01
C VAL A 412 -7.19 23.60 29.93
N LYS A 413 -6.03 24.19 30.24
CA LYS A 413 -5.95 25.58 30.65
C LYS A 413 -6.03 26.35 29.36
N GLU A 414 -7.25 26.79 29.10
CA GLU A 414 -7.61 28.00 28.35
C GLU A 414 -6.39 28.84 27.99
N ASN A 415 -5.95 28.71 26.74
CA ASN A 415 -5.23 29.74 25.99
C ASN A 415 -5.42 29.48 24.49
N VAL A 416 -6.66 29.20 24.10
CA VAL A 416 -7.12 29.41 22.72
C VAL A 416 -7.71 30.82 22.68
N THR A 417 -6.84 31.81 22.80
CA THR A 417 -7.13 33.20 22.41
C THR A 417 -6.21 33.55 21.26
N ASN A 418 -6.83 33.85 20.12
CA ASN A 418 -6.28 34.57 18.97
C ASN A 418 -5.16 33.92 18.15
N TYR A 419 -5.54 32.98 17.28
CA TYR A 419 -5.06 33.01 15.90
C TYR A 419 -6.25 33.34 15.00
N MET A 420 -6.59 34.62 14.93
CA MET A 420 -7.39 35.12 13.82
C MET A 420 -6.57 34.98 12.55
N VAL A 421 -7.17 34.31 11.57
CA VAL A 421 -6.79 34.34 10.17
C VAL A 421 -6.80 35.81 9.73
N GLY A 422 -5.62 36.39 9.53
CA GLY A 422 -5.50 37.72 8.94
C GLY A 422 -5.99 37.69 7.49
N PRO A 423 -6.73 38.72 7.03
CA PRO A 423 -7.17 38.78 5.64
C PRO A 423 -5.97 38.95 4.72
N MET A 424 -5.89 38.13 3.67
CA MET A 424 -5.03 38.39 2.52
C MET A 424 -5.47 39.72 1.91
N LEU A 425 -4.65 40.76 2.10
CA LEU A 425 -4.80 42.02 1.39
C LEU A 425 -4.43 41.82 -0.08
N GLY A 426 -5.37 42.20 -0.94
CA GLY A 426 -5.19 42.26 -2.38
C GLY A 426 -4.12 43.28 -2.78
N SER A 427 -3.38 42.91 -3.81
CA SER A 427 -2.52 43.78 -4.61
C SER A 427 -3.36 44.73 -5.46
N ASN A 428 -3.03 46.02 -5.38
CA ASN A 428 -3.16 46.95 -6.51
C ASN A 428 -1.99 46.79 -7.46
#